data_AF-A0A975WBR1-F1
#
_entry.id   AF-A0A975WBR1-F1
#
_cell.length_a   1.000
_cell.length_b   1.000
_cell.length_c   1.000
_cell.angle_alpha   90.00
_cell.angle_beta   90.00
_cell.angle_gamma   90.00
#
_symmetry.space_group_name_H-M   'P 1'
#
loop_
_entity.id
_entity.type
_entity.pdbx_description
1 polymer ?
#
loop_
_entity_poly.entity_id
_entity_poly.type
_entity_poly.pdbx_seq_one_letter_code
_entity_poly.pdbx_strand_id
1 'polypeptide(L)'
;MNQQNNRLKSRTPHNGDAAYYVLGYLEQAFPIHAQKLVEIDGNMVAEPLRDETGALVVSREALALRDAAMMELMTLAPIPSALVQILWAFGDEAVAEVTGRSIRPLKAEDGHLFIEKRAASSNSSETQAFMEGEKNILIFSDAGGTGRSYHAAQTAKNQKRRRHYLLEPGWRADAAIQGLGRTHRSAQVSAPFFRVCTSDVHGEKRFTSTISKRLDQLGALTKGQRETGSQGMFREEDNLESPIARAALRGYYADLAAGRAEAMSYESFTDWTALRLIDKDGVLLEELPPIQRFLNRVLALPIHMQNALFTEFMRRIADQTERARAAGTLDLGVETLRGEKIEQVGAEDLWTCPKPGAVTRIIGLEVTDPVHVLSADEALSRNPDKQPMVNRASGRAALISARPMQMYDEDVVTLMRKAVRPNGSSYLEETRFEASAWEEIGKSEFIRLWDDEAATLPETTTTKLYLLTGLLLPIWKDIPTTNERIYRVTPDGGTSMIGRTLSEEGAAALRARFLVSNPQTTEEMLTAVLGTTSPVDLGRGLTLTRRRVAGEMRLELGGADKGMIDGLKAMGCFTEIIAFQLRVFLPHGDGVDTLGILSRIVGTGPDAAQDVASVAAE
;
A
#
# COMPACT_ATOMS: atom_id res chain seq x y z
N MET A 1 -42.53 12.38 5.24
CA MET A 1 -42.20 12.05 6.65
C MET A 1 -40.95 12.81 7.11
N ASN A 2 -40.93 14.15 7.01
CA ASN A 2 -39.68 14.92 7.16
C ASN A 2 -39.85 16.35 7.73
N GLN A 3 -40.91 16.63 8.49
CA GLN A 3 -41.10 17.95 9.12
C GLN A 3 -41.44 17.92 10.62
N GLN A 4 -41.78 16.77 11.21
CA GLN A 4 -42.13 16.69 12.64
C GLN A 4 -40.93 16.52 13.59
N ASN A 5 -39.76 16.07 13.11
CA ASN A 5 -38.56 15.93 13.94
C ASN A 5 -37.87 17.26 14.31
N ASN A 6 -38.36 18.40 13.82
CA ASN A 6 -37.74 19.71 14.07
C ASN A 6 -38.34 20.49 15.25
N ARG A 7 -39.39 19.98 15.91
CA ARG A 7 -40.11 20.71 16.98
C ARG A 7 -39.65 20.41 18.42
N LEU A 8 -38.74 19.46 18.64
CA LEU A 8 -38.30 19.03 19.97
C LEU A 8 -36.90 19.52 20.37
N LYS A 9 -36.34 20.52 19.69
CA LYS A 9 -35.18 21.28 20.19
C LYS A 9 -35.60 22.16 21.37
N SER A 10 -35.89 21.54 22.51
CA SER A 10 -35.94 22.23 23.78
C SER A 10 -34.52 22.76 24.09
N ARG A 11 -34.48 23.98 24.61
CA ARG A 11 -33.27 24.77 24.82
C ARG A 11 -32.44 24.18 25.97
N THR A 12 -31.45 23.35 25.65
CA THR A 12 -30.33 23.02 26.55
C THR A 12 -29.04 22.86 25.74
N PRO A 13 -27.89 23.28 26.29
CA PRO A 13 -26.73 23.69 25.50
C PRO A 13 -25.82 22.52 25.06
N HIS A 14 -26.03 22.05 23.84
CA HIS A 14 -25.07 21.61 22.81
C HIS A 14 -23.69 20.97 23.11
N ASN A 15 -23.34 20.42 24.28
CA ASN A 15 -22.18 19.51 24.42
C ASN A 15 -22.40 18.46 25.53
N GLY A 16 -22.30 17.17 25.17
CA GLY A 16 -22.64 16.00 26.01
C GLY A 16 -24.06 15.54 25.68
N ASP A 17 -24.38 14.28 25.36
CA ASP A 17 -23.75 13.01 25.67
C ASP A 17 -24.07 12.02 24.55
N ALA A 18 -23.15 11.10 24.23
CA ALA A 18 -23.52 9.88 23.51
C ALA A 18 -24.73 9.19 24.18
N ALA A 19 -24.81 9.26 25.52
CA ALA A 19 -25.96 8.83 26.30
C ALA A 19 -27.28 9.51 25.88
N TYR A 20 -27.32 10.82 25.59
CA TYR A 20 -28.55 11.48 25.15
C TYR A 20 -29.03 10.97 23.78
N TYR A 21 -28.10 10.76 22.84
CA TYR A 21 -28.41 10.19 21.53
C TYR A 21 -28.86 8.73 21.63
N VAL A 22 -28.20 7.94 22.48
CA VAL A 22 -28.55 6.54 22.72
C VAL A 22 -29.90 6.44 23.45
N LEU A 23 -30.15 7.28 24.47
CA LEU A 23 -31.44 7.34 25.18
C LEU A 23 -32.58 7.70 24.23
N GLY A 24 -32.39 8.72 23.38
CA GLY A 24 -33.38 9.07 22.35
C GLY A 24 -33.60 7.94 21.33
N TYR A 25 -32.54 7.20 20.98
CA TYR A 25 -32.65 6.01 20.13
C TYR A 25 -33.42 4.88 20.82
N LEU A 26 -33.12 4.57 22.09
CA LEU A 26 -33.84 3.55 22.86
C LEU A 26 -35.32 3.92 23.01
N GLU A 27 -35.63 5.19 23.27
CA GLU A 27 -37.01 5.65 23.41
C GLU A 27 -37.82 5.45 22.11
N GLN A 28 -37.21 5.72 20.96
CA GLN A 28 -37.91 5.77 19.66
C GLN A 28 -37.84 4.48 18.84
N ALA A 29 -36.73 3.74 18.94
CA ALA A 29 -36.40 2.65 18.03
C ALA A 29 -36.26 1.28 18.71
N PHE A 30 -36.24 1.22 20.05
CA PHE A 30 -36.21 -0.07 20.74
C PHE A 30 -37.50 -0.86 20.43
N PRO A 31 -37.39 -2.14 20.03
CA PRO A 31 -38.54 -2.92 19.58
C PRO A 31 -39.42 -3.35 20.75
N ILE A 32 -40.35 -2.48 21.15
CA ILE A 32 -41.29 -2.73 22.25
C ILE A 32 -42.56 -3.48 21.82
N HIS A 33 -42.78 -3.67 20.51
CA HIS A 33 -44.01 -4.28 19.99
C HIS A 33 -43.88 -5.80 19.91
N ALA A 34 -44.88 -6.51 20.43
CA ALA A 34 -44.97 -7.96 20.36
C ALA A 34 -45.01 -8.42 18.89
N GLN A 35 -44.40 -9.57 18.63
CA GLN A 35 -44.40 -10.22 17.31
C GLN A 35 -45.17 -11.53 17.40
N LYS A 36 -45.84 -11.91 16.31
CA LYS A 36 -46.39 -13.25 16.08
C LYS A 36 -45.62 -13.91 14.95
N LEU A 37 -45.44 -15.22 15.02
CA LEU A 37 -44.90 -15.98 13.89
C LEU A 37 -46.06 -16.38 12.98
N VAL A 38 -45.92 -16.08 11.69
CA VAL A 38 -46.88 -16.42 10.64
C VAL A 38 -46.16 -17.20 9.56
N GLU A 39 -46.76 -18.28 9.09
CA GLU A 39 -46.22 -19.04 7.97
C GLU A 39 -46.63 -18.39 6.64
N ILE A 40 -45.64 -18.00 5.85
CA ILE A 40 -45.81 -17.43 4.50
C ILE A 40 -44.92 -18.22 3.56
N ASP A 41 -45.50 -18.87 2.55
CA ASP A 41 -44.80 -19.68 1.54
C ASP A 41 -43.85 -20.74 2.15
N GLY A 42 -44.27 -21.39 3.24
CA GLY A 42 -43.49 -22.42 3.95
C GLY A 42 -42.34 -21.87 4.82
N ASN A 43 -42.22 -20.54 4.93
CA ASN A 43 -41.25 -19.89 5.81
C ASN A 43 -41.97 -19.24 7.00
N MET A 44 -41.44 -19.43 8.21
CA MET A 44 -41.93 -18.74 9.40
C MET A 44 -41.39 -17.32 9.43
N VAL A 45 -42.29 -16.34 9.32
CA VAL A 45 -41.97 -14.91 9.32
C VAL A 45 -42.55 -14.25 10.57
N ALA A 46 -41.77 -13.39 11.23
CA ALA A 46 -42.25 -12.60 12.36
C ALA A 46 -43.02 -11.37 11.85
N GLU A 47 -44.28 -11.23 12.26
CA GLU A 47 -45.10 -10.05 11.99
C GLU A 47 -45.50 -9.34 13.29
N PRO A 48 -45.61 -8.00 13.30
CA PRO A 48 -46.06 -7.27 14.48
C PRO A 48 -47.49 -7.67 14.87
N LEU A 49 -47.68 -8.01 16.15
CA LEU A 49 -49.00 -8.33 16.70
C LEU A 49 -49.85 -7.06 16.76
N ARG A 50 -51.08 -7.15 16.26
CA ARG A 50 -52.06 -6.07 16.29
C ARG A 50 -53.28 -6.47 17.11
N ASP A 51 -53.87 -5.52 17.82
CA ASP A 51 -55.12 -5.71 18.55
C ASP A 51 -56.35 -5.60 17.63
N GLU A 52 -57.54 -5.73 18.21
CA GLU A 52 -58.83 -5.67 17.52
C GLU A 52 -59.08 -4.32 16.81
N THR A 53 -58.36 -3.25 17.20
CA THR A 53 -58.42 -1.92 16.57
C THR A 53 -57.37 -1.73 15.48
N GLY A 54 -56.50 -2.73 15.27
CA GLY A 54 -55.39 -2.68 14.33
C GLY A 54 -54.13 -1.97 14.89
N ALA A 55 -54.12 -1.56 16.15
CA ALA A 55 -52.98 -0.94 16.81
C ALA A 55 -51.93 -1.99 17.20
N LEU A 56 -50.66 -1.60 17.23
CA LEU A 56 -49.56 -2.52 17.59
C LEU A 56 -49.61 -2.85 19.08
N VAL A 57 -49.56 -4.14 19.41
CA VAL A 57 -49.55 -4.60 20.80
C VAL A 57 -48.16 -4.40 21.39
N VAL A 58 -48.08 -3.75 22.55
CA VAL A 58 -46.83 -3.56 23.28
C VAL A 58 -46.52 -4.79 24.12
N SER A 59 -45.31 -5.34 23.97
CA SER A 59 -44.77 -6.37 24.86
C SER A 59 -44.31 -5.74 26.16
N ARG A 60 -44.92 -6.16 27.29
CA ARG A 60 -44.55 -5.67 28.63
C ARG A 60 -43.10 -6.01 28.98
N GLU A 61 -42.61 -7.17 28.55
CA GLU A 61 -41.23 -7.60 28.76
C GLU A 61 -40.25 -6.72 27.99
N ALA A 62 -40.51 -6.47 26.70
CA ALA A 62 -39.65 -5.62 25.88
C ALA A 62 -39.64 -4.17 26.37
N LEU A 63 -40.79 -3.67 26.83
CA LEU A 63 -40.91 -2.35 27.45
C LEU A 63 -40.06 -2.26 28.73
N ALA A 64 -40.17 -3.27 29.62
CA ALA A 64 -39.37 -3.33 30.84
C ALA A 64 -37.86 -3.40 30.55
N LEU A 65 -37.45 -4.16 29.53
CA LEU A 65 -36.05 -4.23 29.09
C LEU A 65 -35.52 -2.87 28.60
N ARG A 66 -36.31 -2.15 27.79
CA ARG A 66 -35.97 -0.80 27.34
C ARG A 66 -35.78 0.14 28.53
N ASP A 67 -36.75 0.15 29.44
CA ASP A 67 -36.76 1.07 30.58
C ASP A 67 -35.61 0.77 31.54
N ALA A 68 -35.28 -0.52 31.74
CA ALA A 68 -34.10 -0.94 32.51
C ALA A 68 -32.78 -0.46 31.87
N ALA A 69 -32.62 -0.65 30.55
CA ALA A 69 -31.44 -0.18 29.82
C ALA A 69 -31.30 1.35 29.87
N MET A 70 -32.41 2.08 29.76
CA MET A 70 -32.42 3.53 29.92
C MET A 70 -32.00 3.95 31.34
N MET A 71 -32.55 3.32 32.38
CA MET A 71 -32.17 3.61 33.76
C MET A 71 -30.68 3.38 34.00
N GLU A 72 -30.13 2.25 33.54
CA GLU A 72 -28.70 1.95 33.65
C GLU A 72 -27.85 3.04 32.98
N LEU A 73 -28.17 3.42 31.73
CA LEU A 73 -27.45 4.48 31.02
C LEU A 73 -27.50 5.82 31.76
N MET A 74 -28.61 6.15 32.40
CA MET A 74 -28.75 7.39 33.19
C MET A 74 -27.95 7.37 34.49
N THR A 75 -27.52 6.20 34.98
CA THR A 75 -26.64 6.09 36.15
C THR A 75 -25.15 6.20 35.81
N LEU A 76 -24.79 6.11 34.53
CA LEU A 76 -23.40 6.23 34.10
C LEU A 76 -22.91 7.67 34.29
N ALA A 77 -21.69 7.80 34.81
CA ALA A 77 -21.04 9.10 34.90
C ALA A 77 -20.79 9.67 33.49
N PRO A 78 -21.06 10.96 33.25
CA PRO A 78 -20.78 11.58 31.96
C PRO A 78 -19.27 11.51 31.68
N ILE A 79 -18.91 11.05 30.48
CA ILE A 79 -17.52 10.97 30.05
C ILE A 79 -17.12 12.35 29.51
N PRO A 80 -16.15 13.05 30.12
CA PRO A 80 -15.73 14.36 29.64
C PRO A 80 -15.10 14.22 28.24
N SER A 81 -15.47 15.09 27.32
CA SER A 81 -14.87 15.08 25.98
C SER A 81 -13.37 15.40 26.02
N ALA A 82 -12.62 14.99 24.99
CA ALA A 82 -11.18 15.28 24.90
C ALA A 82 -10.88 16.79 25.03
N LEU A 83 -11.70 17.64 24.41
CA LEU A 83 -11.62 19.10 24.56
C LEU A 83 -11.71 19.56 26.03
N VAL A 84 -12.67 19.00 26.78
CA VAL A 84 -12.85 19.34 28.20
C VAL A 84 -11.67 18.83 29.04
N GLN A 85 -11.20 17.62 28.78
CA GLN A 85 -10.05 17.06 29.48
C GLN A 85 -8.77 17.88 29.23
N ILE A 86 -8.55 18.38 28.01
CA ILE A 86 -7.42 19.26 27.69
C ILE A 86 -7.54 20.59 28.44
N LEU A 87 -8.73 21.20 28.48
CA LEU A 87 -8.97 22.42 29.26
C LEU A 87 -8.70 22.20 30.76
N TRP A 88 -9.12 21.07 31.32
CA TRP A 88 -8.88 20.75 32.73
C TRP A 88 -7.41 20.43 33.04
N ALA A 89 -6.68 19.85 32.09
CA ALA A 89 -5.28 19.47 32.28
C ALA A 89 -4.33 20.67 32.17
N PHE A 90 -4.61 21.61 31.26
CA PHE A 90 -3.71 22.73 30.96
C PHE A 90 -4.23 24.10 31.45
N GLY A 91 -5.49 24.19 31.86
CA GLY A 91 -6.14 25.44 32.21
C GLY A 91 -6.58 26.26 31.00
N ASP A 92 -7.58 27.12 31.20
CA ASP A 92 -8.12 28.01 30.17
C ASP A 92 -7.18 29.18 29.83
N GLU A 93 -6.23 29.50 30.72
CA GLU A 93 -5.17 30.49 30.47
C GLU A 93 -4.17 30.01 29.39
N ALA A 94 -3.83 28.72 29.37
CA ALA A 94 -2.85 28.18 28.41
C ALA A 94 -3.48 27.76 27.07
N VAL A 95 -4.79 27.51 27.06
CA VAL A 95 -5.53 26.91 25.94
C VAL A 95 -6.44 27.94 25.28
N ALA A 96 -6.17 28.21 24.00
CA ALA A 96 -7.06 28.95 23.14
C ALA A 96 -8.15 28.02 22.57
N GLU A 97 -9.41 28.31 22.86
CA GLU A 97 -10.54 27.55 22.33
C GLU A 97 -11.21 28.31 21.17
N VAL A 98 -11.20 27.72 19.97
CA VAL A 98 -11.85 28.25 18.76
C VAL A 98 -12.88 27.25 18.23
N THR A 99 -13.96 27.10 18.98
CA THR A 99 -15.04 26.13 18.72
C THR A 99 -16.39 26.82 18.55
N GLY A 100 -17.39 26.08 18.09
CA GLY A 100 -18.79 26.55 18.03
C GLY A 100 -19.52 26.53 19.38
N ARG A 101 -18.86 26.21 20.50
CA ARG A 101 -19.50 26.04 21.80
C ARG A 101 -19.87 27.38 22.42
N SER A 102 -21.12 27.53 22.88
CA SER A 102 -21.58 28.70 23.63
C SER A 102 -21.28 28.63 25.12
N ILE A 103 -20.94 27.44 25.64
CA ILE A 103 -20.53 27.22 27.03
C ILE A 103 -19.40 26.19 27.12
N ARG A 104 -18.55 26.32 28.14
CA ARG A 104 -17.53 25.33 28.47
C ARG A 104 -17.50 25.04 29.98
N PRO A 105 -17.40 23.76 30.40
CA PRO A 105 -17.14 23.41 31.79
C PRO A 105 -15.65 23.55 32.10
N LEU A 106 -15.34 24.30 33.15
CA LEU A 106 -13.99 24.51 33.66
C LEU A 106 -13.86 23.90 35.05
N LYS A 107 -12.61 23.68 35.47
CA LYS A 107 -12.27 23.13 36.77
C LYS A 107 -11.44 24.16 37.52
N ALA A 108 -11.94 24.61 38.67
CA ALA A 108 -11.23 25.52 39.56
C ALA A 108 -10.05 24.82 40.26
N GLU A 109 -9.14 25.60 40.85
CA GLU A 109 -7.96 25.08 41.55
C GLU A 109 -8.31 24.17 42.74
N ASP A 110 -9.43 24.43 43.42
CA ASP A 110 -9.97 23.60 44.50
C ASP A 110 -10.69 22.33 44.01
N GLY A 111 -10.72 22.11 42.69
CA GLY A 111 -11.28 20.94 42.03
C GLY A 111 -12.77 21.01 41.71
N HIS A 112 -13.50 22.07 42.09
CA HIS A 112 -14.92 22.17 41.73
C HIS A 112 -15.11 22.52 40.25
N LEU A 113 -16.19 21.99 39.66
CA LEU A 113 -16.56 22.26 38.28
C LEU A 113 -17.52 23.45 38.20
N PHE A 114 -17.28 24.37 37.27
CA PHE A 114 -18.17 25.49 36.99
C PHE A 114 -18.33 25.69 35.49
N ILE A 115 -19.42 26.36 35.08
CA ILE A 115 -19.73 26.60 33.67
C ILE A 115 -19.43 28.04 33.32
N GLU A 116 -18.64 28.24 32.27
CA GLU A 116 -18.39 29.55 31.68
C GLU A 116 -19.18 29.72 30.38
N LYS A 117 -19.79 30.90 30.20
CA LYS A 117 -20.45 31.29 28.94
C LYS A 117 -19.43 31.94 28.01
N ARG A 118 -19.39 31.49 26.75
CA ARG A 118 -18.53 32.05 25.70
C ARG A 118 -19.33 33.06 24.88
N ALA A 119 -18.73 34.24 24.65
CA ALA A 119 -19.32 35.26 23.79
C ALA A 119 -19.08 34.93 22.31
N ALA A 120 -19.87 35.53 21.40
CA ALA A 120 -19.70 35.33 19.97
C ALA A 120 -18.32 35.84 19.46
N SER A 121 -17.74 36.82 20.15
CA SER A 121 -16.40 37.37 19.86
C SER A 121 -15.24 36.50 20.38
N SER A 122 -15.51 35.54 21.27
CA SER A 122 -14.45 34.76 21.95
C SER A 122 -13.53 34.04 20.97
N ASN A 123 -14.04 33.56 19.83
CA ASN A 123 -13.20 32.89 18.83
C ASN A 123 -12.12 33.81 18.23
N SER A 124 -12.40 35.10 18.11
CA SER A 124 -11.42 36.07 17.58
C SER A 124 -10.37 36.44 18.61
N SER A 125 -10.77 36.68 19.87
CA SER A 125 -9.81 36.96 20.95
C SER A 125 -8.91 35.75 21.25
N GLU A 126 -9.46 34.53 21.27
CA GLU A 126 -8.70 33.29 21.49
C GLU A 126 -7.71 33.04 20.35
N THR A 127 -8.10 33.33 19.10
CA THR A 127 -7.19 33.26 17.94
C THR A 127 -6.04 34.26 18.09
N GLN A 128 -6.34 35.49 18.49
CA GLN A 128 -5.35 36.53 18.68
C GLN A 128 -4.37 36.16 19.78
N ALA A 129 -4.86 35.75 20.96
CA ALA A 129 -4.03 35.35 22.09
C ALA A 129 -3.07 34.20 21.72
N PHE A 130 -3.52 33.24 20.91
CA PHE A 130 -2.64 32.19 20.39
C PHE A 130 -1.58 32.73 19.41
N MET A 131 -1.98 33.57 18.45
CA MET A 131 -1.08 34.13 17.43
C MET A 131 -0.09 35.16 17.98
N GLU A 132 -0.42 35.80 19.10
CA GLU A 132 0.46 36.71 19.85
C GLU A 132 1.38 35.97 20.84
N GLY A 133 1.11 34.68 21.08
CA GLY A 133 1.92 33.81 21.92
C GLY A 133 1.60 33.90 23.41
N GLU A 134 0.47 34.53 23.76
CA GLU A 134 -0.07 34.54 25.13
C GLU A 134 -0.54 33.14 25.51
N LYS A 135 -1.23 32.45 24.58
CA LYS A 135 -1.62 31.04 24.72
C LYS A 135 -0.75 30.14 23.85
N ASN A 136 -0.30 29.03 24.42
CA ASN A 136 0.60 28.09 23.73
C ASN A 136 -0.14 26.92 23.05
N ILE A 137 -1.37 26.64 23.46
CA ILE A 137 -2.19 25.55 22.95
C ILE A 137 -3.40 26.14 22.23
N LEU A 138 -3.77 25.60 21.07
CA LEU A 138 -4.98 25.98 20.34
C LEU A 138 -5.78 24.73 20.03
N ILE A 139 -7.07 24.77 20.34
CA ILE A 139 -8.04 23.74 19.94
C ILE A 139 -9.08 24.41 19.06
N PHE A 140 -9.35 23.84 17.88
CA PHE A 140 -10.32 24.38 16.97
C PHE A 140 -11.21 23.28 16.36
N SER A 141 -12.44 23.65 16.03
CA SER A 141 -13.40 22.80 15.31
C SER A 141 -13.84 23.49 14.01
N ASP A 142 -14.44 22.74 13.07
CA ASP A 142 -14.93 23.31 11.80
C ASP A 142 -15.87 24.51 12.01
N ALA A 143 -16.80 24.38 12.95
CA ALA A 143 -17.77 25.43 13.29
C ALA A 143 -17.12 26.73 13.83
N GLY A 144 -15.96 26.65 14.49
CA GLY A 144 -15.28 27.82 15.07
C GLY A 144 -14.13 28.37 14.21
N GLY A 145 -13.45 27.51 13.46
CA GLY A 145 -12.21 27.83 12.73
C GLY A 145 -12.38 28.31 11.29
N THR A 146 -13.61 28.42 10.79
CA THR A 146 -13.87 28.87 9.42
C THR A 146 -13.24 30.24 9.15
N GLY A 147 -12.56 30.38 8.00
CA GLY A 147 -11.86 31.61 7.59
C GLY A 147 -10.56 31.95 8.33
N ARG A 148 -10.17 31.23 9.39
CA ARG A 148 -8.99 31.54 10.21
C ARG A 148 -7.74 30.78 9.78
N SER A 149 -6.57 31.30 10.16
CA SER A 149 -5.26 30.70 9.89
C SER A 149 -4.40 30.73 11.16
N TYR A 150 -3.73 29.61 11.45
CA TYR A 150 -2.98 29.37 12.68
C TYR A 150 -1.54 28.93 12.42
N HIS A 151 -1.07 29.05 11.17
CA HIS A 151 0.29 28.72 10.78
C HIS A 151 1.31 29.63 11.48
N ALA A 152 2.57 29.19 11.55
CA ALA A 152 3.67 30.00 12.06
C ALA A 152 4.06 31.05 11.00
N ALA A 153 3.20 32.04 10.76
CA ALA A 153 3.41 33.08 9.77
C ALA A 153 4.65 33.92 10.10
N GLN A 154 5.40 34.34 9.08
CA GLN A 154 6.53 35.29 9.25
C GLN A 154 6.08 36.61 9.89
N THR A 155 4.84 37.02 9.67
CA THR A 155 4.26 38.26 10.21
C THR A 155 3.66 38.10 11.62
N ALA A 156 3.49 36.88 12.11
CA ALA A 156 2.94 36.64 13.44
C ALA A 156 4.03 36.73 14.51
N LYS A 157 3.67 37.18 15.72
CA LYS A 157 4.56 37.19 16.89
C LYS A 157 4.88 35.77 17.36
N ASN A 158 3.89 34.87 17.40
CA ASN A 158 4.09 33.47 17.71
C ASN A 158 4.57 32.69 16.47
N GLN A 159 5.89 32.55 16.33
CA GLN A 159 6.55 31.82 15.25
C GLN A 159 6.94 30.38 15.60
N LYS A 160 6.52 29.86 16.76
CA LYS A 160 6.85 28.49 17.20
C LYS A 160 6.34 27.45 16.19
N ARG A 161 7.12 26.39 15.94
CA ARG A 161 6.72 25.30 15.04
C ARG A 161 5.40 24.69 15.49
N ARG A 162 4.44 24.54 14.56
CA ARG A 162 3.12 23.97 14.87
C ARG A 162 3.19 22.45 14.96
N ARG A 163 2.85 21.88 16.12
CA ARG A 163 2.56 20.45 16.27
C ARG A 163 1.05 20.29 16.28
N HIS A 164 0.50 19.80 15.18
CA HIS A 164 -0.94 19.67 14.98
C HIS A 164 -1.37 18.24 15.27
N TYR A 165 -2.17 18.07 16.32
CA TYR A 165 -2.77 16.81 16.71
C TYR A 165 -4.19 16.71 16.13
N LEU A 166 -4.41 15.73 15.25
CA LEU A 166 -5.71 15.46 14.67
C LEU A 166 -6.44 14.44 15.56
N LEU A 167 -7.31 14.93 16.44
CA LEU A 167 -8.04 14.13 17.43
C LEU A 167 -9.31 13.50 16.85
N GLU A 168 -10.16 14.31 16.22
CA GLU A 168 -11.42 13.87 15.63
C GLU A 168 -11.44 14.30 14.16
N PRO A 169 -10.88 13.49 13.25
CA PRO A 169 -10.96 13.83 11.84
C PRO A 169 -12.40 13.63 11.38
N GLY A 170 -13.02 14.70 10.87
CA GLY A 170 -14.39 14.60 10.37
C GLY A 170 -14.54 13.50 9.30
N TRP A 171 -15.77 12.99 9.14
CA TRP A 171 -16.12 11.94 8.17
C TRP A 171 -15.85 12.30 6.70
N ARG A 172 -15.62 13.59 6.46
CA ARG A 172 -15.38 14.21 5.16
C ARG A 172 -13.89 14.56 5.05
N ALA A 173 -13.20 13.91 4.13
CA ALA A 173 -11.77 14.13 3.93
C ALA A 173 -11.45 15.56 3.49
N ASP A 174 -12.35 16.20 2.74
CA ASP A 174 -12.22 17.61 2.37
C ASP A 174 -12.24 18.53 3.60
N ALA A 175 -13.08 18.24 4.60
CA ALA A 175 -13.10 18.98 5.87
C ALA A 175 -11.80 18.77 6.67
N ALA A 176 -11.32 17.52 6.75
CA ALA A 176 -10.05 17.21 7.41
C ALA A 176 -8.86 17.95 6.76
N ILE A 177 -8.76 17.95 5.42
CA ILE A 177 -7.73 18.70 4.68
C ILE A 177 -7.85 20.21 4.93
N GLN A 178 -9.07 20.75 4.91
CA GLN A 178 -9.29 22.16 5.22
C GLN A 178 -8.84 22.50 6.63
N GLY A 179 -9.00 21.59 7.59
CA GLY A 179 -8.48 21.69 8.96
C GLY A 179 -6.95 21.70 9.00
N LEU A 180 -6.29 20.76 8.32
CA LEU A 180 -4.81 20.71 8.22
C LEU A 180 -4.25 21.98 7.55
N GLY A 181 -4.94 22.49 6.53
CA GLY A 181 -4.62 23.74 5.85
C GLY A 181 -4.73 24.99 6.74
N ARG A 182 -5.31 24.90 7.95
CA ARG A 182 -5.30 26.03 8.90
C ARG A 182 -3.90 26.29 9.46
N THR A 183 -3.10 25.24 9.60
CA THR A 183 -1.73 25.32 10.14
C THR A 183 -0.63 25.19 9.07
N HIS A 184 -0.99 24.87 7.83
CA HIS A 184 -0.08 24.74 6.69
C HIS A 184 -0.46 25.73 5.58
N ARG A 185 0.31 26.80 5.42
CA ARG A 185 0.08 27.91 4.48
C ARG A 185 1.39 28.41 3.89
N SER A 186 1.31 29.20 2.83
CA SER A 186 2.46 29.95 2.32
C SER A 186 2.98 30.94 3.37
N ALA A 187 4.25 31.35 3.23
CA ALA A 187 4.91 32.32 4.12
C ALA A 187 5.03 31.91 5.61
N GLN A 188 5.03 30.61 5.90
CA GLN A 188 5.37 30.11 7.24
C GLN A 188 6.89 29.96 7.43
N VAL A 189 7.36 30.25 8.65
CA VAL A 189 8.80 30.14 9.00
C VAL A 189 9.26 28.69 9.19
N SER A 190 8.35 27.79 9.51
CA SER A 190 8.64 26.37 9.71
C SER A 190 7.43 25.52 9.36
N ALA A 191 7.65 24.41 8.65
CA ALA A 191 6.60 23.44 8.31
C ALA A 191 5.96 22.83 9.57
N PRO A 192 4.63 22.60 9.60
CA PRO A 192 4.00 21.96 10.75
C PRO A 192 4.46 20.50 10.86
N PHE A 193 4.32 19.95 12.05
CA PHE A 193 4.38 18.51 12.29
C PHE A 193 2.97 18.02 12.56
N PHE A 194 2.48 17.05 11.79
CA PHE A 194 1.15 16.48 11.96
C PHE A 194 1.21 15.16 12.72
N ARG A 195 0.29 14.97 13.65
CA ARG A 195 0.13 13.73 14.42
C ARG A 195 -1.34 13.34 14.40
N VAL A 196 -1.68 12.25 13.74
CA VAL A 196 -3.02 11.66 13.87
C VAL A 196 -3.07 10.92 15.20
N CYS A 197 -4.09 11.22 15.99
CA CYS A 197 -4.33 10.57 17.26
C CYS A 197 -5.42 9.52 17.06
N THR A 198 -5.19 8.33 17.59
CA THR A 198 -6.18 7.27 17.70
C THR A 198 -6.15 6.80 19.15
N SER A 199 -7.30 6.45 19.71
CA SER A 199 -7.32 5.79 21.01
C SER A 199 -6.76 4.35 20.90
N ASP A 200 -6.69 3.67 22.04
CA ASP A 200 -6.40 2.24 22.13
C ASP A 200 -7.58 1.37 21.66
N VAL A 201 -8.65 1.97 21.14
CA VAL A 201 -9.78 1.29 20.50
C VAL A 201 -9.46 1.10 19.03
N HIS A 202 -9.05 -0.11 18.65
CA HIS A 202 -8.63 -0.41 17.28
C HIS A 202 -9.75 -0.19 16.24
N GLY A 203 -11.02 -0.28 16.65
CA GLY A 203 -12.15 0.07 15.80
C GLY A 203 -12.07 1.48 15.20
N GLU A 204 -11.44 2.43 15.89
CA GLU A 204 -11.23 3.80 15.38
C GLU A 204 -10.36 3.83 14.12
N LYS A 205 -9.48 2.84 13.91
CA LYS A 205 -8.64 2.75 12.71
C LYS A 205 -9.49 2.70 11.43
N ARG A 206 -10.74 2.24 11.51
CA ARG A 206 -11.69 2.31 10.40
C ARG A 206 -11.89 3.74 9.88
N PHE A 207 -12.00 4.71 10.78
CA PHE A 207 -12.20 6.11 10.42
C PHE A 207 -10.93 6.66 9.78
N THR A 208 -9.79 6.41 10.42
CA THR A 208 -8.47 6.79 9.93
C THR A 208 -8.21 6.25 8.52
N SER A 209 -8.50 4.97 8.28
CA SER A 209 -8.36 4.31 6.98
C SER A 209 -9.13 4.98 5.84
N THR A 210 -10.37 5.40 6.13
CA THR A 210 -11.23 6.09 5.17
C THR A 210 -10.64 7.44 4.76
N ILE A 211 -10.01 8.13 5.71
CA ILE A 211 -9.36 9.42 5.49
C ILE A 211 -8.07 9.23 4.71
N SER A 212 -7.24 8.24 5.05
CA SER A 212 -6.00 7.89 4.34
C SER A 212 -6.28 7.67 2.84
N LYS A 213 -7.23 6.79 2.52
CA LYS A 213 -7.63 6.49 1.13
C LYS A 213 -8.04 7.74 0.34
N ARG A 214 -8.82 8.64 0.97
CA ARG A 214 -9.30 9.86 0.31
C ARG A 214 -8.20 10.90 0.16
N LEU A 215 -7.28 10.99 1.11
CA LEU A 215 -6.08 11.81 1.01
C LEU A 215 -5.18 11.33 -0.14
N ASP A 216 -4.99 10.01 -0.28
CA ASP A 216 -4.21 9.41 -1.37
C ASP A 216 -4.86 9.68 -2.75
N GLN A 217 -6.19 9.58 -2.84
CA GLN A 217 -6.95 9.92 -4.05
C GLN A 217 -6.84 11.40 -4.43
N LEU A 218 -6.87 12.31 -3.44
CA LEU A 218 -6.74 13.75 -3.67
C LEU A 218 -5.29 14.15 -4.00
N GLY A 219 -4.29 13.51 -3.40
CA GLY A 219 -2.87 13.65 -3.76
C GLY A 219 -2.56 13.14 -5.17
N ALA A 220 -3.26 12.10 -5.63
CA ALA A 220 -3.18 11.64 -7.02
C ALA A 220 -3.78 12.65 -8.03
N LEU A 221 -4.79 13.43 -7.62
CA LEU A 221 -5.46 14.43 -8.45
C LEU A 221 -4.76 15.81 -8.44
N THR A 222 -3.98 16.11 -7.40
CA THR A 222 -3.32 17.41 -7.26
C THR A 222 -1.82 17.30 -7.60
N LYS A 223 -1.48 17.66 -8.84
CA LYS A 223 -0.10 17.78 -9.38
C LYS A 223 0.84 16.59 -9.10
N GLY A 224 0.61 15.40 -9.67
CA GLY A 224 1.66 14.35 -9.84
C GLY A 224 2.52 13.99 -8.60
N GLN A 225 2.11 14.41 -7.41
CA GLN A 225 2.84 14.36 -6.15
C GLN A 225 1.89 13.71 -5.16
N ARG A 226 1.78 12.38 -5.22
CA ARG A 226 1.02 11.59 -4.24
C ARG A 226 1.45 11.84 -2.79
N GLU A 227 2.64 12.39 -2.55
CA GLU A 227 3.23 12.53 -1.21
C GLU A 227 3.06 13.90 -0.52
N THR A 228 2.63 14.97 -1.21
CA THR A 228 2.52 16.28 -0.52
C THR A 228 1.36 16.32 0.48
N GLY A 229 0.37 15.43 0.36
CA GLY A 229 -0.74 15.30 1.31
C GLY A 229 -0.48 14.32 2.46
N SER A 230 0.44 13.38 2.31
CA SER A 230 0.56 12.19 3.17
C SER A 230 1.92 12.04 3.82
N GLN A 231 2.69 13.12 4.09
CA GLN A 231 4.02 13.14 4.76
C GLN A 231 4.24 12.05 5.84
N GLY A 232 4.48 10.80 5.43
CA GLY A 232 4.46 9.63 6.33
C GLY A 232 3.26 9.55 7.29
N MET A 233 2.12 10.19 6.99
CA MET A 233 1.01 10.34 7.95
C MET A 233 0.22 9.05 8.14
N PHE A 234 0.18 8.20 7.10
CA PHE A 234 -0.51 6.92 7.09
C PHE A 234 0.37 5.87 6.43
N ARG A 235 0.33 4.66 6.97
CA ARG A 235 0.97 3.48 6.36
C ARG A 235 -0.05 2.76 5.49
N GLU A 236 0.42 1.98 4.53
CA GLU A 236 -0.49 1.18 3.69
C GLU A 236 -1.29 0.16 4.49
N GLU A 237 -0.70 -0.39 5.55
CA GLU A 237 -1.40 -1.26 6.52
C GLU A 237 -2.59 -0.55 7.19
N ASP A 238 -2.60 0.79 7.24
CA ASP A 238 -3.74 1.57 7.72
C ASP A 238 -4.88 1.65 6.67
N ASN A 239 -4.66 1.24 5.41
CA ASN A 239 -5.70 1.09 4.39
C ASN A 239 -6.38 -0.29 4.48
N LEU A 240 -7.37 -0.38 5.37
CA LEU A 240 -8.22 -1.54 5.61
C LEU A 240 -9.15 -1.88 4.45
N GLU A 241 -9.12 -1.18 3.32
CA GLU A 241 -9.91 -1.51 2.12
C GLU A 241 -9.04 -1.84 0.90
N SER A 242 -7.73 -2.05 1.07
CA SER A 242 -6.84 -2.49 0.00
C SER A 242 -7.22 -3.91 -0.50
N PRO A 243 -6.80 -4.31 -1.72
CA PRO A 243 -6.93 -5.70 -2.17
C PRO A 243 -6.33 -6.69 -1.17
N ILE A 244 -5.17 -6.35 -0.59
CA ILE A 244 -4.52 -7.11 0.47
C ILE A 244 -5.41 -7.21 1.71
N ALA A 245 -6.00 -6.11 2.19
CA ALA A 245 -6.91 -6.15 3.34
C ALA A 245 -8.15 -7.03 3.10
N ARG A 246 -8.68 -7.05 1.87
CA ARG A 246 -9.79 -7.94 1.50
C ARG A 246 -9.36 -9.41 1.49
N ALA A 247 -8.18 -9.71 0.96
CA ALA A 247 -7.62 -11.06 0.97
C ALA A 247 -7.33 -11.55 2.40
N ALA A 248 -6.74 -10.69 3.23
CA ALA A 248 -6.50 -10.93 4.66
C ALA A 248 -7.80 -11.23 5.41
N LEU A 249 -8.90 -10.50 5.10
CA LEU A 249 -10.20 -10.74 5.71
C LEU A 249 -10.79 -12.09 5.30
N ARG A 250 -10.66 -12.49 4.02
CA ARG A 250 -11.11 -13.82 3.57
C ARG A 250 -10.36 -14.94 4.30
N GLY A 251 -9.03 -14.82 4.42
CA GLY A 251 -8.22 -15.75 5.22
C GLY A 251 -8.66 -15.79 6.69
N TYR A 252 -8.97 -14.62 7.27
CA TYR A 252 -9.47 -14.54 8.63
C TYR A 252 -10.83 -15.24 8.81
N TYR A 253 -11.77 -15.05 7.89
CA TYR A 253 -13.05 -15.75 7.92
C TYR A 253 -12.94 -17.26 7.81
N ALA A 254 -12.03 -17.75 6.97
CA ALA A 254 -11.80 -19.17 6.82
C ALA A 254 -11.14 -19.78 8.07
N ASP A 255 -10.25 -19.04 8.74
CA ASP A 255 -9.71 -19.45 10.04
C ASP A 255 -10.75 -19.40 11.17
N LEU A 256 -11.65 -18.42 11.17
CA LEU A 256 -12.81 -18.39 12.07
C LEU A 256 -13.71 -19.61 11.87
N ALA A 257 -14.11 -19.87 10.63
CA ALA A 257 -14.97 -21.00 10.26
C ALA A 257 -14.37 -22.35 10.67
N ALA A 258 -13.04 -22.48 10.58
CA ALA A 258 -12.32 -23.68 10.97
C ALA A 258 -11.89 -23.72 12.45
N GLY A 259 -12.33 -22.76 13.28
CA GLY A 259 -12.02 -22.72 14.71
C GLY A 259 -10.55 -22.45 15.05
N ARG A 260 -9.79 -21.86 14.13
CA ARG A 260 -8.36 -21.49 14.31
C ARG A 260 -8.13 -20.04 14.71
N ALA A 261 -9.17 -19.21 14.69
CA ALA A 261 -9.09 -17.83 15.14
C ALA A 261 -8.80 -17.75 16.65
N GLU A 262 -7.98 -16.79 17.06
CA GLU A 262 -7.57 -16.67 18.46
C GLU A 262 -8.52 -15.80 19.26
N ALA A 263 -9.09 -14.79 18.61
CA ALA A 263 -9.91 -13.78 19.27
C ALA A 263 -11.23 -14.37 19.81
N MET A 264 -11.94 -15.19 19.03
CA MET A 264 -13.23 -15.77 19.43
C MET A 264 -13.59 -16.99 18.57
N SER A 265 -14.53 -17.80 19.07
CA SER A 265 -15.12 -18.89 18.30
C SER A 265 -16.04 -18.36 17.19
N TYR A 266 -16.30 -19.19 16.18
CA TYR A 266 -17.26 -18.87 15.13
C TYR A 266 -18.67 -18.61 15.67
N GLU A 267 -19.12 -19.40 16.65
CA GLU A 267 -20.44 -19.25 17.29
C GLU A 267 -20.57 -17.86 17.94
N SER A 268 -19.61 -17.47 18.79
CA SER A 268 -19.62 -16.14 19.42
C SER A 268 -19.50 -15.02 18.39
N PHE A 269 -18.71 -15.22 17.33
CA PHE A 269 -18.62 -14.27 16.23
C PHE A 269 -19.96 -14.06 15.53
N THR A 270 -20.66 -15.14 15.19
CA THR A 270 -21.97 -15.06 14.53
C THR A 270 -23.02 -14.45 15.44
N ASP A 271 -23.04 -14.80 16.73
CA ASP A 271 -24.01 -14.24 17.68
C ASP A 271 -23.84 -12.73 17.84
N TRP A 272 -22.60 -12.25 17.96
CA TRP A 272 -22.34 -10.83 18.24
C TRP A 272 -22.41 -9.96 16.98
N THR A 273 -21.99 -10.49 15.83
CA THR A 273 -21.91 -9.71 14.58
C THR A 273 -23.11 -9.92 13.66
N ALA A 274 -23.87 -11.00 13.85
CA ALA A 274 -24.88 -11.50 12.92
C ALA A 274 -24.31 -11.77 11.51
N LEU A 275 -23.00 -12.02 11.39
CA LEU A 275 -22.35 -12.40 10.15
C LEU A 275 -22.23 -13.92 10.11
N ARG A 276 -22.92 -14.52 9.13
CA ARG A 276 -22.76 -15.94 8.80
C ARG A 276 -21.66 -16.09 7.77
N LEU A 277 -20.77 -17.04 8.02
CA LEU A 277 -19.64 -17.36 7.15
C LEU A 277 -19.74 -18.77 6.56
N ILE A 278 -20.47 -19.68 7.23
CA ILE A 278 -20.70 -21.05 6.77
C ILE A 278 -22.18 -21.31 6.48
N ASP A 279 -22.44 -22.29 5.61
CA ASP A 279 -23.78 -22.82 5.32
C ASP A 279 -24.25 -23.82 6.40
N LYS A 280 -25.35 -24.53 6.11
CA LYS A 280 -25.93 -25.53 7.04
C LYS A 280 -25.04 -26.78 7.19
N ASP A 281 -24.19 -27.05 6.22
CA ASP A 281 -23.31 -28.23 6.17
C ASP A 281 -21.91 -27.91 6.71
N GLY A 282 -21.67 -26.68 7.15
CA GLY A 282 -20.42 -26.23 7.74
C GLY A 282 -19.37 -25.78 6.72
N VAL A 283 -19.76 -25.61 5.46
CA VAL A 283 -18.87 -25.16 4.38
C VAL A 283 -18.87 -23.64 4.29
N LEU A 284 -17.70 -23.05 4.04
CA LEU A 284 -17.55 -21.61 3.87
C LEU A 284 -18.39 -21.12 2.68
N LEU A 285 -19.19 -20.06 2.88
CA LEU A 285 -20.03 -19.48 1.83
C LEU A 285 -19.18 -18.94 0.68
N GLU A 286 -19.66 -19.11 -0.56
CA GLU A 286 -19.03 -18.51 -1.76
C GLU A 286 -19.02 -16.97 -1.66
N GLU A 287 -20.16 -16.39 -1.28
CA GLU A 287 -20.31 -14.96 -1.05
C GLU A 287 -20.12 -14.59 0.42
N LEU A 288 -18.87 -14.32 0.80
CA LEU A 288 -18.54 -13.86 2.15
C LEU A 288 -18.91 -12.39 2.39
N PRO A 289 -19.25 -12.01 3.65
CA PRO A 289 -19.59 -10.63 3.99
C PRO A 289 -18.47 -9.65 3.62
N PRO A 290 -18.76 -8.54 2.92
CA PRO A 290 -17.72 -7.61 2.47
C PRO A 290 -17.06 -6.89 3.65
N ILE A 291 -15.83 -6.40 3.42
CA ILE A 291 -15.01 -5.73 4.45
C ILE A 291 -15.71 -4.55 5.13
N GLN A 292 -16.52 -3.79 4.40
CA GLN A 292 -17.30 -2.69 4.99
C GLN A 292 -18.34 -3.20 5.98
N ARG A 293 -18.97 -4.35 5.70
CA ARG A 293 -19.95 -4.97 6.61
C ARG A 293 -19.24 -5.50 7.85
N PHE A 294 -18.09 -6.16 7.69
CA PHE A 294 -17.22 -6.57 8.80
C PHE A 294 -16.85 -5.41 9.73
N LEU A 295 -16.22 -4.37 9.17
CA LEU A 295 -15.76 -3.20 9.92
C LEU A 295 -16.92 -2.47 10.61
N ASN A 296 -18.12 -2.48 10.04
CA ASN A 296 -19.32 -1.96 10.71
C ASN A 296 -19.74 -2.80 11.92
N ARG A 297 -19.70 -4.12 11.81
CA ARG A 297 -20.15 -5.00 12.90
C ARG A 297 -19.16 -5.08 14.05
N VAL A 298 -17.86 -5.00 13.76
CA VAL A 298 -16.82 -5.00 14.80
C VAL A 298 -16.95 -3.79 15.72
N LEU A 299 -17.38 -2.62 15.22
CA LEU A 299 -17.58 -1.43 16.07
C LEU A 299 -18.64 -1.60 17.16
N ALA A 300 -19.55 -2.57 17.03
CA ALA A 300 -20.59 -2.84 18.02
C ALA A 300 -20.09 -3.74 19.17
N LEU A 301 -18.88 -4.29 19.06
CA LEU A 301 -18.34 -5.20 20.06
C LEU A 301 -17.72 -4.42 21.23
N PRO A 302 -17.67 -4.98 22.45
CA PRO A 302 -16.82 -4.51 23.53
C PRO A 302 -15.37 -4.23 23.09
N ILE A 303 -14.76 -3.17 23.63
CA ILE A 303 -13.44 -2.66 23.22
C ILE A 303 -12.36 -3.76 23.20
N HIS A 304 -12.31 -4.62 24.23
CA HIS A 304 -11.32 -5.70 24.29
C HIS A 304 -11.49 -6.70 23.13
N MET A 305 -12.73 -6.99 22.70
CA MET A 305 -13.01 -7.85 21.55
C MET A 305 -12.70 -7.16 20.23
N GLN A 306 -13.00 -5.86 20.11
CA GLN A 306 -12.56 -5.08 18.96
C GLN A 306 -11.04 -5.18 18.81
N ASN A 307 -10.31 -4.96 19.90
CA ASN A 307 -8.85 -4.98 19.92
C ASN A 307 -8.29 -6.36 19.59
N ALA A 308 -8.86 -7.44 20.14
CA ALA A 308 -8.43 -8.80 19.81
C ALA A 308 -8.61 -9.13 18.31
N LEU A 309 -9.80 -8.86 17.77
CA LEU A 309 -10.11 -9.09 16.35
C LEU A 309 -9.23 -8.26 15.43
N PHE A 310 -9.07 -6.96 15.73
CA PHE A 310 -8.22 -6.08 14.92
C PHE A 310 -6.75 -6.43 15.05
N THR A 311 -6.26 -6.89 16.19
CA THR A 311 -4.87 -7.33 16.34
C THR A 311 -4.58 -8.49 15.38
N GLU A 312 -5.46 -9.50 15.36
CA GLU A 312 -5.32 -10.63 14.44
C GLU A 312 -5.45 -10.20 12.97
N PHE A 313 -6.43 -9.35 12.67
CA PHE A 313 -6.68 -8.87 11.32
C PHE A 313 -5.52 -8.00 10.79
N MET A 314 -5.02 -7.05 11.59
CA MET A 314 -3.89 -6.19 11.23
C MET A 314 -2.61 -6.98 11.04
N ARG A 315 -2.37 -8.02 11.86
CA ARG A 315 -1.23 -8.93 11.70
C ARG A 315 -1.27 -9.61 10.33
N ARG A 316 -2.44 -10.10 9.90
CA ARG A 316 -2.64 -10.70 8.57
C ARG A 316 -2.37 -9.72 7.44
N ILE A 317 -2.85 -8.47 7.56
CA ILE A 317 -2.57 -7.42 6.57
C ILE A 317 -1.06 -7.18 6.49
N ALA A 318 -0.40 -6.98 7.62
CA ALA A 318 1.04 -6.73 7.67
C ALA A 318 1.83 -7.88 7.04
N ASP A 319 1.50 -9.13 7.36
CA ASP A 319 2.14 -10.32 6.81
C ASP A 319 1.97 -10.41 5.28
N GLN A 320 0.75 -10.20 4.77
CA GLN A 320 0.48 -10.21 3.34
C GLN A 320 1.14 -9.02 2.61
N THR A 321 1.16 -7.83 3.20
CA THR A 321 1.88 -6.67 2.66
C THR A 321 3.38 -6.91 2.59
N GLU A 322 3.97 -7.52 3.62
CA GLU A 322 5.40 -7.85 3.64
C GLU A 322 5.74 -8.88 2.56
N ARG A 323 4.87 -9.88 2.35
CA ARG A 323 5.03 -10.87 1.27
C ARG A 323 4.88 -10.24 -0.11
N ALA A 324 3.84 -9.43 -0.35
CA ALA A 324 3.65 -8.74 -1.62
C ALA A 324 4.83 -7.79 -1.92
N ARG A 325 5.39 -7.15 -0.88
CA ARG A 325 6.61 -6.34 -0.99
C ARG A 325 7.81 -7.19 -1.40
N ALA A 326 8.03 -8.33 -0.74
CA ALA A 326 9.13 -9.25 -1.06
C ALA A 326 9.00 -9.87 -2.45
N ALA A 327 7.78 -10.16 -2.90
CA ALA A 327 7.48 -10.70 -4.23
C ALA A 327 7.54 -9.65 -5.35
N GLY A 328 7.73 -8.36 -5.03
CA GLY A 328 7.74 -7.30 -6.03
C GLY A 328 6.35 -6.91 -6.57
N THR A 329 5.28 -7.58 -6.13
CA THR A 329 3.91 -7.43 -6.66
C THR A 329 3.10 -6.31 -6.00
N LEU A 330 3.63 -5.68 -4.95
CA LEU A 330 3.00 -4.55 -4.29
C LEU A 330 3.10 -3.27 -5.15
N ASP A 331 1.96 -2.79 -5.66
CA ASP A 331 1.86 -1.52 -6.39
C ASP A 331 1.71 -0.34 -5.42
N LEU A 332 2.83 0.34 -5.15
CA LEU A 332 2.89 1.55 -4.33
C LEU A 332 2.85 2.83 -5.17
N GLY A 333 2.76 2.74 -6.51
CA GLY A 333 2.92 3.87 -7.41
C GLY A 333 4.30 4.51 -7.35
N VAL A 334 4.35 5.85 -7.20
CA VAL A 334 5.61 6.60 -7.08
C VAL A 334 6.04 6.65 -5.62
N GLU A 335 7.09 5.91 -5.29
CA GLU A 335 7.71 5.86 -3.97
C GLU A 335 8.91 6.81 -3.88
N THR A 336 9.24 7.35 -2.70
CA THR A 336 10.56 7.97 -2.49
C THR A 336 11.56 6.94 -1.98
N LEU A 337 12.64 6.71 -2.74
CA LEU A 337 13.75 5.85 -2.32
C LEU A 337 14.43 6.50 -1.11
N ARG A 338 14.50 5.75 -0.01
CA ARG A 338 15.15 6.16 1.23
C ARG A 338 16.30 5.21 1.49
N GLY A 339 17.40 5.78 1.95
CA GLY A 339 18.58 5.09 2.44
C GLY A 339 19.34 6.02 3.35
N GLU A 340 20.18 5.48 4.23
CA GLU A 340 21.11 6.30 5.03
C GLU A 340 22.09 7.03 4.11
N LYS A 341 22.49 6.36 3.03
CA LYS A 341 23.33 6.92 1.97
C LYS A 341 22.81 6.46 0.61
N ILE A 342 22.64 7.38 -0.34
CA ILE A 342 22.21 7.07 -1.71
C ILE A 342 23.20 7.70 -2.69
N GLU A 343 23.97 6.86 -3.39
CA GLU A 343 24.99 7.32 -4.32
C GLU A 343 24.61 6.97 -5.75
N GLN A 344 24.81 7.94 -6.65
CA GLN A 344 24.72 7.69 -8.08
C GLN A 344 26.08 7.18 -8.57
N VAL A 345 26.14 5.89 -8.91
CA VAL A 345 27.37 5.21 -9.35
C VAL A 345 27.51 5.17 -10.87
N GLY A 346 26.46 5.46 -11.62
CA GLY A 346 26.50 5.50 -13.09
C GLY A 346 25.35 6.27 -13.72
N ALA A 347 25.58 6.78 -14.93
CA ALA A 347 24.56 7.38 -15.77
C ALA A 347 24.86 7.04 -17.24
N GLU A 348 23.90 6.42 -17.91
CA GLU A 348 24.05 5.98 -19.30
C GLU A 348 22.85 6.47 -20.11
N ASP A 349 23.10 7.16 -21.23
CA ASP A 349 22.08 7.60 -22.16
C ASP A 349 21.68 6.42 -23.07
N LEU A 350 20.47 5.89 -22.85
CA LEU A 350 19.97 4.70 -23.54
C LEU A 350 19.38 5.05 -24.91
N TRP A 351 18.56 6.09 -24.98
CA TRP A 351 17.87 6.46 -26.21
C TRP A 351 17.53 7.95 -26.21
N THR A 352 17.76 8.62 -27.35
CA THR A 352 17.42 10.03 -27.53
C THR A 352 16.26 10.15 -28.51
N CYS A 353 15.17 10.76 -28.07
CA CYS A 353 13.98 10.98 -28.89
C CYS A 353 14.31 11.96 -30.04
N PRO A 354 14.10 11.60 -31.32
CA PRO A 354 14.44 12.49 -32.45
C PRO A 354 13.78 13.88 -32.38
N LYS A 355 12.54 13.96 -31.88
CA LYS A 355 11.85 15.19 -31.48
C LYS A 355 10.91 14.83 -30.32
N PRO A 356 11.09 15.37 -29.11
CA PRO A 356 11.70 16.66 -28.77
C PRO A 356 13.17 16.63 -28.25
N GLY A 357 13.97 15.61 -28.56
CA GLY A 357 15.36 15.52 -28.04
C GLY A 357 15.47 15.00 -26.61
N ALA A 358 14.37 14.55 -26.02
CA ALA A 358 14.36 13.99 -24.66
C ALA A 358 15.19 12.70 -24.61
N VAL A 359 16.08 12.63 -23.63
CA VAL A 359 16.97 11.47 -23.43
C VAL A 359 16.38 10.56 -22.37
N THR A 360 16.34 9.27 -22.67
CA THR A 360 16.04 8.21 -21.72
C THR A 360 17.35 7.64 -21.21
N ARG A 361 17.51 7.60 -19.87
CA ARG A 361 18.76 7.21 -19.20
C ARG A 361 18.56 6.06 -18.25
N ILE A 362 19.57 5.20 -18.14
CA ILE A 362 19.73 4.27 -17.02
C ILE A 362 20.68 4.92 -16.01
N ILE A 363 20.20 5.12 -14.78
CA ILE A 363 20.97 5.62 -13.67
C ILE A 363 21.29 4.45 -12.73
N GLY A 364 22.57 4.18 -12.48
CA GLY A 364 22.99 3.22 -11.47
C GLY A 364 23.03 3.88 -10.09
N LEU A 365 22.35 3.28 -9.13
CA LEU A 365 22.26 3.75 -7.74
C LEU A 365 22.79 2.68 -6.81
N GLU A 366 23.56 3.09 -5.80
CA GLU A 366 23.88 2.28 -4.64
C GLU A 366 23.17 2.88 -3.43
N VAL A 367 22.31 2.08 -2.81
CA VAL A 367 21.57 2.44 -1.59
C VAL A 367 22.19 1.68 -0.45
N THR A 368 22.71 2.40 0.55
CA THR A 368 23.25 1.80 1.77
C THR A 368 22.28 2.04 2.92
N ASP A 369 21.86 0.95 3.54
CA ASP A 369 20.99 0.94 4.70
C ASP A 369 21.66 0.24 5.89
N PRO A 370 21.45 0.73 7.12
CA PRO A 370 21.89 0.03 8.32
C PRO A 370 21.04 -1.24 8.49
N VAL A 371 21.70 -2.36 8.78
CA VAL A 371 21.02 -3.61 9.12
C VAL A 371 20.68 -3.54 10.59
N HIS A 372 19.41 -3.32 10.90
CA HIS A 372 18.93 -3.42 12.28
C HIS A 372 18.57 -4.85 12.61
N VAL A 373 19.50 -5.54 13.25
CA VAL A 373 19.28 -6.88 13.80
C VAL A 373 18.74 -6.76 15.22
N LEU A 374 17.57 -7.35 15.47
CA LEU A 374 16.99 -7.40 16.81
C LEU A 374 17.79 -8.36 17.69
N SER A 375 18.01 -7.98 18.95
CA SER A 375 18.48 -8.94 19.97
C SER A 375 17.46 -10.06 20.16
N ALA A 376 17.89 -11.23 20.63
CA ALA A 376 16.98 -12.35 20.86
C ALA A 376 15.83 -12.02 21.84
N ASP A 377 16.10 -11.28 22.92
CA ASP A 377 15.07 -10.86 23.88
C ASP A 377 14.07 -9.90 23.24
N GLU A 378 14.55 -8.97 22.43
CA GLU A 378 13.67 -8.05 21.70
C GLU A 378 12.83 -8.79 20.66
N ALA A 379 13.43 -9.73 19.91
CA ALA A 379 12.74 -10.57 18.94
C ALA A 379 11.62 -11.40 19.61
N LEU A 380 11.89 -12.01 20.77
CA LEU A 380 10.90 -12.73 21.57
C LEU A 380 9.78 -11.81 22.06
N SER A 381 10.12 -10.63 22.59
CA SER A 381 9.13 -9.67 23.10
C SER A 381 8.17 -9.16 22.01
N ARG A 382 8.68 -8.97 20.79
CA ARG A 382 7.92 -8.48 19.63
C ARG A 382 7.10 -9.57 18.95
N ASN A 383 7.35 -10.84 19.24
CA ASN A 383 6.68 -11.98 18.61
C ASN A 383 6.10 -12.94 19.66
N PRO A 384 5.16 -12.48 20.51
CA PRO A 384 4.57 -13.32 21.55
C PRO A 384 3.73 -14.49 20.98
N ASP A 385 3.35 -14.42 19.70
CA ASP A 385 2.57 -15.43 18.98
C ASP A 385 3.43 -16.55 18.35
N LYS A 386 4.75 -16.51 18.54
CA LYS A 386 5.71 -17.42 17.88
C LYS A 386 6.51 -18.22 18.90
N GLN A 387 6.86 -19.44 18.51
CA GLN A 387 7.65 -20.36 19.31
C GLN A 387 9.12 -20.32 18.88
N PRO A 388 10.06 -20.34 19.83
CA PRO A 388 11.47 -20.51 19.54
C PRO A 388 11.75 -21.93 19.06
N MET A 389 12.28 -22.07 17.85
CA MET A 389 12.58 -23.35 17.24
C MET A 389 13.99 -23.36 16.63
N VAL A 390 14.59 -24.55 16.52
CA VAL A 390 15.82 -24.80 15.75
C VAL A 390 15.55 -25.79 14.64
N ASN A 391 16.13 -25.53 13.47
CA ASN A 391 16.17 -26.53 12.41
C ASN A 391 17.42 -27.39 12.58
N ARG A 392 17.28 -28.64 13.04
CA ARG A 392 18.42 -29.51 13.35
C ARG A 392 19.30 -29.85 12.15
N ALA A 393 18.77 -29.78 10.93
CA ALA A 393 19.55 -30.02 9.72
C ALA A 393 20.48 -28.84 9.39
N SER A 394 20.08 -27.60 9.68
CA SER A 394 20.87 -26.39 9.40
C SER A 394 21.55 -25.77 10.63
N GLY A 395 21.16 -26.18 11.84
CA GLY A 395 21.60 -25.61 13.11
C GLY A 395 21.08 -24.19 13.40
N ARG A 396 20.16 -23.68 12.56
CA ARG A 396 19.69 -22.29 12.62
C ARG A 396 18.42 -22.16 13.45
N ALA A 397 18.35 -21.11 14.28
CA ALA A 397 17.18 -20.78 15.08
C ALA A 397 16.22 -19.84 14.33
N ALA A 398 14.93 -19.93 14.66
CA ALA A 398 13.88 -19.05 14.17
C ALA A 398 12.72 -18.95 15.18
N LEU A 399 11.97 -17.84 15.11
CA LEU A 399 10.66 -17.72 15.75
C LEU A 399 9.59 -18.10 14.74
N ILE A 400 8.87 -19.19 14.99
CA ILE A 400 7.89 -19.73 14.06
C ILE A 400 6.48 -19.56 14.64
N SER A 401 5.53 -19.08 13.82
CA SER A 401 4.12 -18.98 14.22
C SER A 401 3.62 -20.27 14.85
N ALA A 402 3.03 -20.18 16.05
CA ALA A 402 2.54 -21.35 16.79
C ALA A 402 1.42 -22.10 16.05
N ARG A 403 0.62 -21.37 15.26
CA ARG A 403 -0.44 -21.90 14.40
C ARG A 403 -0.20 -21.49 12.94
N PRO A 404 -0.54 -22.35 11.96
CA PRO A 404 -0.54 -21.95 10.57
C PRO A 404 -1.68 -20.96 10.31
N MET A 405 -1.45 -20.04 9.39
CA MET A 405 -2.44 -19.08 8.91
C MET A 405 -2.89 -19.47 7.51
N GLN A 406 -4.18 -19.34 7.22
CA GLN A 406 -4.65 -19.44 5.83
C GLN A 406 -4.29 -18.20 5.03
N MET A 407 -3.59 -18.43 3.93
CA MET A 407 -3.20 -17.43 2.95
C MET A 407 -3.95 -17.68 1.64
N TYR A 408 -4.55 -16.63 1.11
CA TYR A 408 -5.22 -16.61 -0.18
C TYR A 408 -4.34 -15.89 -1.19
N ASP A 409 -3.93 -16.59 -2.24
CA ASP A 409 -3.22 -16.04 -3.39
C ASP A 409 -4.08 -16.34 -4.63
N GLU A 410 -4.83 -15.33 -5.07
CA GLU A 410 -5.88 -15.45 -6.09
C GLU A 410 -6.89 -16.58 -5.77
N ASP A 411 -6.70 -17.75 -6.38
CA ASP A 411 -7.59 -18.93 -6.28
C ASP A 411 -7.02 -20.05 -5.39
N VAL A 412 -5.79 -19.91 -4.89
CA VAL A 412 -5.13 -20.97 -4.11
C VAL A 412 -5.11 -20.62 -2.63
N VAL A 413 -5.63 -21.54 -1.82
CA VAL A 413 -5.55 -21.49 -0.35
C VAL A 413 -4.38 -22.34 0.11
N THR A 414 -3.42 -21.72 0.79
CA THR A 414 -2.27 -22.42 1.39
C THR A 414 -2.19 -22.13 2.89
N LEU A 415 -1.86 -23.17 3.67
CA LEU A 415 -1.53 -23.01 5.08
C LEU A 415 -0.04 -22.69 5.19
N MET A 416 0.27 -21.56 5.82
CA MET A 416 1.64 -21.07 5.95
C MET A 416 1.96 -20.70 7.40
N ARG A 417 3.21 -20.92 7.82
CA ARG A 417 3.79 -20.38 9.05
C ARG A 417 4.82 -19.30 8.72
N LYS A 418 4.78 -18.20 9.45
CA LYS A 418 5.81 -17.17 9.36
C LYS A 418 6.99 -17.60 10.24
N ALA A 419 8.18 -17.62 9.65
CA ALA A 419 9.44 -17.87 10.33
C ALA A 419 10.26 -16.56 10.34
N VAL A 420 10.49 -16.01 11.53
CA VAL A 420 11.26 -14.79 11.73
C VAL A 420 12.67 -15.18 12.18
N ARG A 421 13.68 -14.57 11.56
CA ARG A 421 15.11 -14.81 11.81
C ARG A 421 15.87 -13.48 11.90
N PRO A 422 17.12 -13.48 12.39
CA PRO A 422 17.94 -12.27 12.48
C PRO A 422 18.09 -11.55 11.13
N ASN A 423 18.13 -12.32 10.03
CA ASN A 423 18.30 -11.83 8.67
C ASN A 423 16.99 -11.54 7.92
N GLY A 424 15.84 -11.54 8.62
CA GLY A 424 14.53 -11.23 8.06
C GLY A 424 13.48 -12.32 8.28
N SER A 425 12.32 -12.13 7.66
CA SER A 425 11.18 -13.05 7.76
C SER A 425 11.03 -13.89 6.49
N SER A 426 10.55 -15.12 6.65
CA SER A 426 10.19 -16.02 5.55
C SER A 426 8.87 -16.73 5.84
N TYR A 427 8.26 -17.29 4.81
CA TYR A 427 7.02 -18.07 4.93
C TYR A 427 7.29 -19.53 4.57
N LEU A 428 6.90 -20.42 5.46
CA LEU A 428 7.01 -21.87 5.31
C LEU A 428 5.62 -22.44 5.06
N GLU A 429 5.46 -23.25 4.02
CA GLU A 429 4.23 -24.02 3.81
C GLU A 429 4.08 -25.07 4.92
N GLU A 430 2.88 -25.29 5.44
CA GLU A 430 2.65 -26.18 6.59
C GLU A 430 3.16 -27.60 6.31
N THR A 431 2.87 -28.12 5.13
CA THR A 431 3.34 -29.45 4.68
C THR A 431 4.87 -29.57 4.68
N ARG A 432 5.57 -28.49 4.26
CA ARG A 432 7.05 -28.44 4.27
C ARG A 432 7.61 -28.25 5.66
N PHE A 433 6.90 -27.50 6.52
CA PHE A 433 7.26 -27.34 7.91
C PHE A 433 7.20 -28.68 8.65
N GLU A 434 6.09 -29.42 8.51
CA GLU A 434 5.91 -30.76 9.10
C GLU A 434 6.95 -31.78 8.59
N ALA A 435 7.33 -31.69 7.31
CA ALA A 435 8.35 -32.56 6.72
C ALA A 435 9.80 -32.16 7.06
N SER A 436 10.01 -31.06 7.77
CA SER A 436 11.35 -30.50 8.05
C SER A 436 11.78 -30.74 9.49
N ALA A 437 13.09 -30.56 9.75
CA ALA A 437 13.70 -30.86 11.05
C ALA A 437 13.56 -29.71 12.07
N TRP A 438 12.42 -29.01 12.11
CA TRP A 438 12.16 -27.97 13.12
C TRP A 438 11.76 -28.60 14.46
N GLU A 439 12.49 -28.24 15.50
CA GLU A 439 12.22 -28.67 16.88
C GLU A 439 12.08 -27.46 17.79
N GLU A 440 11.12 -27.51 18.71
CA GLU A 440 10.97 -26.50 19.75
C GLU A 440 12.16 -26.55 20.72
N ILE A 441 12.68 -25.38 21.09
CA ILE A 441 13.84 -25.26 21.98
C ILE A 441 13.54 -24.30 23.13
N GLY A 442 14.27 -24.45 24.24
CA GLY A 442 14.15 -23.54 25.37
C GLY A 442 14.69 -22.14 25.06
N LYS A 443 14.18 -21.12 25.79
CA LYS A 443 14.57 -19.70 25.63
C LYS A 443 16.09 -19.50 25.64
N SER A 444 16.81 -20.18 26.53
CA SER A 444 18.27 -20.03 26.66
C SER A 444 19.05 -20.54 25.45
N GLU A 445 18.64 -21.67 24.86
CA GLU A 445 19.27 -22.21 23.64
C GLU A 445 18.98 -21.30 22.45
N PHE A 446 17.74 -20.81 22.35
CA PHE A 446 17.32 -19.88 21.31
C PHE A 446 18.11 -18.57 21.35
N ILE A 447 18.23 -17.94 22.53
CA ILE A 447 18.98 -16.69 22.69
C ILE A 447 20.40 -16.85 22.17
N ARG A 448 21.08 -17.93 22.59
CA ARG A 448 22.44 -18.19 22.15
C ARG A 448 22.54 -18.34 20.63
N LEU A 449 21.70 -19.18 20.02
CA LEU A 449 21.73 -19.41 18.57
C LEU A 449 21.36 -18.17 17.76
N TRP A 450 20.39 -17.38 18.24
CA TRP A 450 19.96 -16.15 17.58
C TRP A 450 21.02 -15.07 17.64
N ASP A 451 21.59 -14.81 18.82
CA ASP A 451 22.58 -13.76 19.01
C ASP A 451 23.92 -14.14 18.34
N ASP A 452 24.30 -15.43 18.35
CA ASP A 452 25.46 -15.95 17.61
C ASP A 452 25.30 -15.66 16.10
N GLU A 453 24.12 -15.90 15.53
CA GLU A 453 23.86 -15.59 14.12
C GLU A 453 23.78 -14.08 13.87
N ALA A 454 23.09 -13.33 14.73
CA ALA A 454 22.95 -11.89 14.64
C ALA A 454 24.31 -11.18 14.59
N ALA A 455 25.27 -11.64 15.39
CA ALA A 455 26.63 -11.12 15.42
C ALA A 455 27.42 -11.36 14.12
N THR A 456 26.99 -12.30 13.27
CA THR A 456 27.63 -12.57 11.97
C THR A 456 27.07 -11.71 10.83
N LEU A 457 25.98 -10.99 11.06
CA LEU A 457 25.36 -10.15 10.03
C LEU A 457 26.12 -8.83 9.86
N PRO A 458 26.23 -8.31 8.62
CA PRO A 458 26.90 -7.04 8.38
C PRO A 458 26.11 -5.87 9.00
N GLU A 459 26.80 -4.85 9.52
CA GLU A 459 26.17 -3.65 10.10
C GLU A 459 25.43 -2.80 9.06
N THR A 460 25.83 -2.89 7.79
CA THR A 460 25.25 -2.16 6.66
C THR A 460 25.09 -3.08 5.46
N THR A 461 24.02 -2.91 4.70
CA THR A 461 23.84 -3.58 3.40
C THR A 461 23.80 -2.53 2.30
N THR A 462 24.60 -2.72 1.26
CA THR A 462 24.57 -1.89 0.05
C THR A 462 23.87 -2.66 -1.06
N THR A 463 22.78 -2.10 -1.58
CA THR A 463 22.00 -2.67 -2.68
C THR A 463 22.21 -1.84 -3.94
N LYS A 464 22.55 -2.52 -5.04
CA LYS A 464 22.61 -1.90 -6.38
C LYS A 464 21.23 -1.90 -7.01
N LEU A 465 20.85 -0.75 -7.57
CA LEU A 465 19.54 -0.57 -8.20
C LEU A 465 19.69 0.30 -9.45
N TYR A 466 18.96 -0.03 -10.51
CA TYR A 466 18.98 0.73 -11.76
C TYR A 466 17.66 1.48 -11.93
N LEU A 467 17.76 2.78 -12.23
CA LEU A 467 16.62 3.68 -12.42
C LEU A 467 16.56 4.17 -13.87
N LEU A 468 15.53 3.77 -14.60
CA LEU A 468 15.24 4.22 -15.95
C LEU A 468 14.43 5.53 -15.91
N THR A 469 15.06 6.63 -16.32
CA THR A 469 14.51 7.99 -16.26
C THR A 469 14.38 8.60 -17.65
N GLY A 470 13.54 9.62 -17.83
CA GLY A 470 13.33 10.30 -19.11
C GLY A 470 12.05 9.88 -19.84
N LEU A 471 12.07 9.85 -21.18
CA LEU A 471 10.89 9.60 -22.00
C LEU A 471 10.70 8.10 -22.29
N LEU A 472 9.90 7.42 -21.46
CA LEU A 472 9.76 5.96 -21.52
C LEU A 472 8.77 5.45 -22.57
N LEU A 473 7.73 6.23 -22.90
CA LEU A 473 6.65 5.80 -23.81
C LEU A 473 7.14 5.25 -25.17
N PRO A 474 8.13 5.88 -25.84
CA PRO A 474 8.62 5.39 -27.14
C PRO A 474 9.29 4.02 -27.08
N ILE A 475 9.88 3.66 -25.93
CA ILE A 475 10.56 2.37 -25.71
C ILE A 475 9.74 1.43 -24.83
N TRP A 476 8.47 1.76 -24.54
CA TRP A 476 7.66 1.10 -23.51
C TRP A 476 7.57 -0.42 -23.69
N LYS A 477 7.44 -0.87 -24.94
CA LYS A 477 7.34 -2.30 -25.30
C LYS A 477 8.61 -3.10 -25.00
N ASP A 478 9.72 -2.41 -24.82
CA ASP A 478 11.05 -2.99 -24.68
C ASP A 478 11.51 -3.01 -23.23
N ILE A 479 10.78 -2.35 -22.33
CA ILE A 479 11.06 -2.32 -20.90
C ILE A 479 10.55 -3.64 -20.27
N PRO A 480 11.40 -4.41 -19.58
CA PRO A 480 11.00 -5.64 -18.91
C PRO A 480 9.85 -5.41 -17.91
N THR A 481 8.89 -6.33 -17.78
CA THR A 481 7.71 -6.19 -16.89
C THR A 481 7.91 -6.73 -15.48
N THR A 482 9.07 -7.29 -15.16
CA THR A 482 9.34 -7.97 -13.87
C THR A 482 9.44 -7.04 -12.66
N ASN A 483 9.71 -5.75 -12.85
CA ASN A 483 9.66 -4.74 -11.78
C ASN A 483 9.08 -3.42 -12.33
N GLU A 484 7.88 -3.07 -11.88
CA GLU A 484 7.13 -1.90 -12.36
C GLU A 484 7.20 -0.70 -11.40
N ARG A 485 7.97 -0.81 -10.31
CA ARG A 485 8.04 0.25 -9.29
C ARG A 485 8.68 1.52 -9.84
N ILE A 486 8.09 2.66 -9.47
CA ILE A 486 8.58 3.99 -9.83
C ILE A 486 9.15 4.63 -8.57
N TYR A 487 10.44 4.97 -8.57
CA TYR A 487 11.06 5.71 -7.48
C TYR A 487 11.29 7.17 -7.85
N ARG A 488 11.03 8.06 -6.90
CA ARG A 488 11.69 9.35 -6.75
C ARG A 488 12.93 9.12 -5.89
N VAL A 489 14.09 9.54 -6.36
CA VAL A 489 15.34 9.47 -5.61
C VAL A 489 16.01 10.82 -5.62
N THR A 490 16.65 11.18 -4.50
CA THR A 490 17.55 12.32 -4.43
C THR A 490 18.88 11.79 -3.93
N PRO A 491 19.83 11.48 -4.84
CA PRO A 491 21.15 11.03 -4.45
C PRO A 491 21.87 12.11 -3.63
N ASP A 492 22.84 11.70 -2.81
CA ASP A 492 23.61 12.60 -1.97
C ASP A 492 24.39 13.62 -2.83
N GLY A 493 24.12 14.91 -2.61
CA GLY A 493 24.68 15.99 -3.44
C GLY A 493 24.13 16.09 -4.87
N GLY A 494 23.16 15.25 -5.23
CA GLY A 494 22.55 15.17 -6.56
C GLY A 494 21.20 15.89 -6.67
N THR A 495 20.69 15.97 -7.90
CA THR A 495 19.34 16.48 -8.17
C THR A 495 18.28 15.39 -7.99
N SER A 496 17.10 15.77 -7.50
CA SER A 496 15.97 14.84 -7.41
C SER A 496 15.53 14.37 -8.79
N MET A 497 15.31 13.06 -8.95
CA MET A 497 14.93 12.41 -10.20
C MET A 497 13.84 11.37 -9.96
N ILE A 498 13.07 11.09 -11.01
CA ILE A 498 11.97 10.12 -11.00
C ILE A 498 12.18 9.15 -12.14
N GLY A 499 12.03 7.85 -11.88
CA GLY A 499 12.16 6.82 -12.91
C GLY A 499 11.62 5.48 -12.48
N ARG A 500 11.56 4.56 -13.43
CA ARG A 500 11.15 3.17 -13.22
C ARG A 500 12.35 2.33 -12.84
N THR A 501 12.19 1.44 -11.88
CA THR A 501 13.25 0.51 -11.47
C THR A 501 13.45 -0.61 -12.46
N LEU A 502 14.69 -1.06 -12.57
CA LEU A 502 15.09 -2.21 -13.36
C LEU A 502 15.92 -3.15 -12.48
N SER A 503 15.76 -4.46 -12.69
CA SER A 503 16.72 -5.44 -12.18
C SER A 503 18.04 -5.30 -12.96
N GLU A 504 19.11 -5.90 -12.44
CA GLU A 504 20.41 -5.93 -13.13
C GLU A 504 20.29 -6.61 -14.51
N GLU A 505 19.55 -7.70 -14.60
CA GLU A 505 19.27 -8.39 -15.86
C GLU A 505 18.44 -7.52 -16.81
N GLY A 506 17.44 -6.79 -16.27
CA GLY A 506 16.59 -5.90 -17.05
C GLY A 506 17.36 -4.69 -17.61
N ALA A 507 18.27 -4.13 -16.82
CA ALA A 507 19.18 -3.09 -17.26
C ALA A 507 20.13 -3.62 -18.35
N ALA A 508 20.73 -4.79 -18.15
CA ALA A 508 21.60 -5.43 -19.14
C ALA A 508 20.86 -5.70 -20.47
N ALA A 509 19.62 -6.19 -20.43
CA ALA A 509 18.81 -6.42 -21.62
C ALA A 509 18.53 -5.12 -22.41
N LEU A 510 18.24 -4.03 -21.71
CA LEU A 510 18.05 -2.72 -22.34
C LEU A 510 19.36 -2.19 -22.94
N ARG A 511 20.49 -2.31 -22.24
CA ARG A 511 21.81 -1.96 -22.78
C ARG A 511 22.11 -2.73 -24.05
N ALA A 512 21.93 -4.04 -24.04
CA ALA A 512 22.16 -4.90 -25.20
C ALA A 512 21.33 -4.48 -26.42
N ARG A 513 20.14 -3.91 -26.19
CA ARG A 513 19.22 -3.52 -27.24
C ARG A 513 19.47 -2.12 -27.81
N PHE A 514 19.90 -1.17 -26.98
CA PHE A 514 19.99 0.24 -27.38
C PHE A 514 21.43 0.80 -27.38
N LEU A 515 22.35 0.23 -26.59
CA LEU A 515 23.75 0.64 -26.53
C LEU A 515 24.68 -0.23 -27.38
N VAL A 516 24.21 -1.40 -27.85
CA VAL A 516 24.91 -2.11 -28.93
C VAL A 516 24.68 -1.32 -30.19
N SER A 517 25.65 -0.47 -30.48
CA SER A 517 25.88 0.23 -31.74
C SER A 517 25.47 -0.63 -32.93
N ASN A 518 24.89 -0.01 -33.96
CA ASN A 518 24.73 -0.62 -35.29
C ASN A 518 25.96 -1.50 -35.57
N PRO A 519 25.82 -2.83 -35.62
CA PRO A 519 26.97 -3.72 -35.66
C PRO A 519 27.83 -3.34 -36.87
N GLN A 520 29.10 -2.98 -36.64
CA GLN A 520 29.99 -2.48 -37.69
C GLN A 520 30.80 -3.62 -38.29
N THR A 521 31.06 -4.67 -37.51
CA THR A 521 31.82 -5.84 -37.97
C THR A 521 30.89 -6.98 -38.34
N THR A 522 31.35 -7.85 -39.25
CA THR A 522 30.60 -9.04 -39.69
C THR A 522 30.31 -9.99 -38.52
N GLU A 523 31.22 -10.08 -37.54
CA GLU A 523 31.05 -10.88 -36.32
C GLU A 523 29.97 -10.30 -35.39
N GLU A 524 29.94 -8.98 -35.21
CA GLU A 524 28.89 -8.29 -34.47
C GLU A 524 27.53 -8.43 -35.16
N MET A 525 27.47 -8.34 -36.49
CA MET A 525 26.24 -8.50 -37.27
C MET A 525 25.67 -9.91 -37.13
N LEU A 526 26.54 -10.94 -37.21
CA LEU A 526 26.15 -12.33 -37.03
C LEU A 526 25.69 -12.61 -35.59
N THR A 527 26.39 -12.07 -34.60
CA THR A 527 26.02 -12.22 -33.18
C THR A 527 24.68 -11.54 -32.88
N ALA A 528 24.47 -10.32 -33.40
CA ALA A 528 23.24 -9.56 -33.23
C ALA A 528 22.02 -10.25 -33.87
N VAL A 529 22.17 -10.81 -35.08
CA VAL A 529 21.05 -11.50 -35.73
C VAL A 529 20.73 -12.84 -35.08
N LEU A 530 21.72 -13.52 -34.49
CA LEU A 530 21.48 -14.76 -33.76
C LEU A 530 20.78 -14.49 -32.41
N GLY A 531 21.05 -13.35 -31.77
CA GLY A 531 20.47 -12.97 -30.48
C GLY A 531 19.06 -12.38 -30.54
N THR A 532 18.59 -11.90 -31.69
CA THR A 532 17.30 -11.19 -31.81
C THR A 532 16.47 -11.63 -33.02
N THR A 533 15.18 -11.31 -33.05
CA THR A 533 14.32 -11.47 -34.25
C THR A 533 14.14 -10.18 -35.04
N SER A 534 14.82 -9.11 -34.63
CA SER A 534 14.77 -7.81 -35.31
C SER A 534 15.68 -7.82 -36.53
N PRO A 535 15.31 -7.13 -37.64
CA PRO A 535 16.20 -7.00 -38.79
C PRO A 535 17.48 -6.25 -38.41
N VAL A 536 18.64 -6.82 -38.76
CA VAL A 536 19.97 -6.18 -38.69
C VAL A 536 20.27 -5.57 -40.05
N ASP A 537 20.63 -4.28 -40.10
CA ASP A 537 21.01 -3.59 -41.35
C ASP A 537 22.41 -4.04 -41.79
N LEU A 538 22.52 -4.51 -43.04
CA LEU A 538 23.79 -4.90 -43.66
C LEU A 538 24.35 -3.80 -44.58
N GLY A 539 23.64 -2.68 -44.73
CA GLY A 539 23.94 -1.65 -45.72
C GLY A 539 23.43 -2.01 -47.12
N ARG A 540 23.53 -1.06 -48.06
CA ARG A 540 23.10 -1.21 -49.47
C ARG A 540 21.63 -1.63 -49.65
N GLY A 541 20.78 -1.35 -48.66
CA GLY A 541 19.36 -1.71 -48.67
C GLY A 541 19.06 -3.16 -48.27
N LEU A 542 20.06 -3.91 -47.81
CA LEU A 542 19.91 -5.29 -47.35
C LEU A 542 19.76 -5.37 -45.83
N THR A 543 18.91 -6.29 -45.36
CA THR A 543 18.74 -6.60 -43.95
C THR A 543 18.87 -8.09 -43.70
N LEU A 544 19.37 -8.49 -42.53
CA LEU A 544 19.46 -9.89 -42.11
C LEU A 544 18.53 -10.11 -40.91
N THR A 545 17.66 -11.11 -40.99
CA THR A 545 16.67 -11.40 -39.95
C THR A 545 16.65 -12.89 -39.62
N ARG A 546 16.62 -13.23 -38.34
CA ARG A 546 16.40 -14.61 -37.89
C ARG A 546 14.92 -14.97 -37.97
N ARG A 547 14.58 -16.00 -38.74
CA ARG A 547 13.20 -16.43 -39.00
C ARG A 547 13.06 -17.94 -38.83
N ARG A 548 11.89 -18.36 -38.35
CA ARG A 548 11.52 -19.77 -38.34
C ARG A 548 10.85 -20.14 -39.65
N VAL A 549 11.42 -21.08 -40.39
CA VAL A 549 10.92 -21.55 -41.69
C VAL A 549 10.89 -23.07 -41.67
N ALA A 550 9.73 -23.67 -41.96
CA ALA A 550 9.52 -25.13 -41.96
C ALA A 550 10.00 -25.84 -40.66
N GLY A 551 9.89 -25.15 -39.51
CA GLY A 551 10.27 -25.70 -38.20
C GLY A 551 11.70 -25.39 -37.76
N GLU A 552 12.58 -24.99 -38.67
CA GLU A 552 14.00 -24.67 -38.44
C GLU A 552 14.25 -23.16 -38.32
N MET A 553 15.27 -22.78 -37.56
CA MET A 553 15.72 -21.38 -37.49
C MET A 553 16.71 -21.09 -38.62
N ARG A 554 16.37 -20.13 -39.49
CA ARG A 554 17.16 -19.73 -40.65
C ARG A 554 17.43 -18.22 -40.65
N LEU A 555 18.51 -17.81 -41.31
CA LEU A 555 18.88 -16.41 -41.50
C LEU A 555 18.40 -15.94 -42.87
N GLU A 556 17.43 -15.03 -42.88
CA GLU A 556 16.80 -14.50 -44.10
C GLU A 556 17.38 -13.13 -44.46
N LEU A 557 17.69 -12.94 -45.75
CA LEU A 557 18.07 -11.66 -46.32
C LEU A 557 16.84 -10.94 -46.90
N GLY A 558 16.51 -9.78 -46.33
CA GLY A 558 15.48 -8.87 -46.81
C GLY A 558 16.07 -7.76 -47.69
N GLY A 559 15.30 -7.28 -48.67
CA GLY A 559 15.70 -6.16 -49.55
C GLY A 559 16.42 -6.56 -50.84
N ALA A 560 16.65 -7.85 -51.09
CA ALA A 560 17.25 -8.34 -52.33
C ALA A 560 16.29 -8.19 -53.53
N ASP A 561 16.75 -7.53 -54.59
CA ASP A 561 16.01 -7.41 -55.86
C ASP A 561 16.45 -8.44 -56.91
N LYS A 562 15.78 -8.43 -58.08
CA LYS A 562 16.08 -9.36 -59.18
C LYS A 562 17.53 -9.28 -59.68
N GLY A 563 18.16 -8.10 -59.63
CA GLY A 563 19.55 -7.91 -60.06
C GLY A 563 20.57 -8.42 -59.04
N MET A 564 20.21 -8.42 -57.75
CA MET A 564 21.11 -8.85 -56.66
C MET A 564 21.11 -10.37 -56.42
N ILE A 565 20.03 -11.08 -56.77
CA ILE A 565 19.85 -12.50 -56.41
C ILE A 565 20.95 -13.40 -56.96
N ASP A 566 21.35 -13.22 -58.23
CA ASP A 566 22.39 -14.06 -58.84
C ASP A 566 23.76 -13.81 -58.19
N GLY A 567 24.05 -12.56 -57.81
CA GLY A 567 25.26 -12.21 -57.05
C GLY A 567 25.25 -12.77 -55.62
N LEU A 568 24.12 -12.72 -54.93
CA LEU A 568 23.96 -13.31 -53.59
C LEU A 568 24.14 -14.84 -53.61
N LYS A 569 23.64 -15.52 -54.66
CA LYS A 569 23.88 -16.95 -54.87
C LYS A 569 25.36 -17.26 -55.11
N ALA A 570 26.03 -16.46 -55.94
CA ALA A 570 27.47 -16.61 -56.19
C ALA A 570 28.31 -16.43 -54.91
N MET A 571 27.87 -15.59 -53.97
CA MET A 571 28.53 -15.39 -52.68
C MET A 571 28.31 -16.53 -51.67
N GLY A 572 27.32 -17.40 -51.90
CA GLY A 572 27.01 -18.57 -51.06
C GLY A 572 25.60 -18.60 -50.46
N CYS A 573 24.73 -17.63 -50.76
CA CYS A 573 23.33 -17.68 -50.35
C CYS A 573 22.51 -18.66 -51.20
N PHE A 574 21.35 -19.08 -50.71
CA PHE A 574 20.40 -19.90 -51.46
C PHE A 574 19.01 -19.27 -51.45
N THR A 575 18.14 -19.72 -52.35
CA THR A 575 16.79 -19.17 -52.50
C THR A 575 15.73 -20.26 -52.46
N GLU A 576 14.61 -19.98 -51.82
CA GLU A 576 13.43 -20.86 -51.81
C GLU A 576 12.17 -20.06 -52.11
N ILE A 577 11.17 -20.71 -52.70
CA ILE A 577 9.85 -20.11 -52.93
C ILE A 577 8.94 -20.53 -51.78
N ILE A 578 8.51 -19.56 -50.97
CA ILE A 578 7.62 -19.77 -49.82
C ILE A 578 6.46 -18.80 -49.95
N ALA A 579 5.22 -19.30 -49.87
CA ALA A 579 4.01 -18.50 -50.03
C ALA A 579 4.03 -17.63 -51.33
N PHE A 580 4.44 -18.22 -52.45
CA PHE A 580 4.56 -17.57 -53.77
C PHE A 580 5.56 -16.41 -53.85
N GLN A 581 6.43 -16.25 -52.85
CA GLN A 581 7.51 -15.26 -52.85
C GLN A 581 8.88 -15.96 -52.84
N LEU A 582 9.78 -15.51 -53.70
CA LEU A 582 11.17 -15.96 -53.71
C LEU A 582 11.92 -15.27 -52.55
N ARG A 583 12.42 -16.06 -51.59
CA ARG A 583 13.12 -15.58 -50.40
C ARG A 583 14.58 -16.03 -50.45
N VAL A 584 15.47 -15.19 -49.95
CA VAL A 584 16.93 -15.42 -49.96
C VAL A 584 17.40 -15.73 -48.54
N PHE A 585 18.25 -16.75 -48.39
CA PHE A 585 18.74 -17.21 -47.10
C PHE A 585 20.26 -17.31 -47.08
N LEU A 586 20.82 -16.91 -45.94
CA LEU A 586 22.22 -17.10 -45.59
C LEU A 586 22.38 -18.45 -44.87
N PRO A 587 23.21 -19.39 -45.37
CA PRO A 587 23.38 -20.70 -44.74
C PRO A 587 24.08 -20.58 -43.39
N HIS A 588 23.61 -21.35 -42.40
CA HIS A 588 24.09 -21.32 -41.02
C HIS A 588 23.97 -22.70 -40.36
N GLY A 589 25.05 -23.17 -39.71
CA GLY A 589 25.14 -24.48 -39.06
C GLY A 589 26.56 -25.04 -39.03
N ASP A 590 26.73 -26.24 -38.48
CA ASP A 590 28.04 -26.90 -38.37
C ASP A 590 28.68 -27.15 -39.74
N GLY A 591 29.94 -26.72 -39.90
CA GLY A 591 30.71 -26.88 -41.13
C GLY A 591 30.42 -25.84 -42.23
N VAL A 592 29.59 -24.83 -41.96
CA VAL A 592 29.29 -23.74 -42.90
C VAL A 592 30.05 -22.47 -42.55
N ASP A 593 30.76 -21.88 -43.51
CA ASP A 593 31.43 -20.58 -43.36
C ASP A 593 30.45 -19.40 -43.47
N THR A 594 29.51 -19.30 -42.53
CA THR A 594 28.50 -18.22 -42.50
C THR A 594 29.16 -16.85 -42.40
N LEU A 595 30.25 -16.74 -41.63
CA LEU A 595 30.95 -15.48 -41.40
C LEU A 595 31.63 -15.00 -42.68
N GLY A 596 32.35 -15.87 -43.41
CA GLY A 596 32.98 -15.51 -44.68
C GLY A 596 31.99 -15.16 -45.78
N ILE A 597 30.83 -15.83 -45.84
CA ILE A 597 29.74 -15.46 -46.76
C ILE A 597 29.20 -14.06 -46.41
N LEU A 598 28.97 -13.78 -45.12
CA LEU A 598 28.47 -12.48 -44.68
C LEU A 598 29.50 -11.35 -44.94
N SER A 599 30.80 -11.61 -44.78
CA SER A 599 31.86 -10.64 -45.12
C SER A 599 31.89 -10.29 -46.61
N ARG A 600 31.63 -11.26 -47.50
CA ARG A 600 31.50 -10.99 -48.95
C ARG A 600 30.30 -10.11 -49.27
N ILE A 601 29.18 -10.32 -48.58
CA ILE A 601 27.93 -9.54 -48.77
C ILE A 601 28.11 -8.08 -48.31
N VAL A 602 28.78 -7.88 -47.17
CA VAL A 602 29.02 -6.54 -46.58
C VAL A 602 30.19 -5.81 -47.24
N GLY A 603 31.04 -6.52 -48.00
CA GLY A 603 32.14 -5.95 -48.79
C GLY A 603 33.46 -5.78 -48.03
N THR A 604 33.73 -6.61 -47.02
CA THR A 604 34.92 -6.52 -46.14
C THR A 604 35.95 -7.64 -46.37
N GLY A 605 35.95 -8.27 -47.55
CA GLY A 605 36.90 -9.33 -47.92
C GLY A 605 38.12 -8.84 -48.73
N PRO A 606 39.24 -9.61 -48.76
CA PRO A 606 40.49 -9.24 -49.44
C PRO A 606 40.40 -9.11 -50.97
N ASP A 607 39.33 -9.58 -51.60
CA ASP A 607 39.14 -9.52 -53.07
C ASP A 607 38.62 -8.16 -53.58
N ALA A 608 38.27 -7.21 -52.70
CA ALA A 608 37.87 -5.86 -53.11
C ALA A 608 39.06 -5.01 -53.64
N ALA A 609 40.30 -5.49 -53.52
CA ALA A 609 41.50 -4.79 -53.96
C ALA A 609 41.92 -5.09 -55.41
N GLN A 610 41.30 -6.07 -56.10
CA GLN A 610 41.72 -6.44 -57.48
C GLN A 610 40.91 -5.78 -58.60
N ASP A 611 39.71 -5.26 -58.35
CA ASP A 611 38.85 -4.70 -59.41
C ASP A 611 39.06 -3.21 -59.72
N VAL A 612 39.98 -2.52 -59.03
CA VAL A 612 40.27 -1.09 -59.29
C VAL A 612 41.43 -0.91 -60.29
N ALA A 613 42.19 -1.96 -60.61
CA ALA A 613 43.37 -1.86 -61.47
C ALA A 613 43.12 -2.17 -62.97
N SER A 614 41.97 -2.75 -63.35
CA SER A 614 41.72 -3.19 -64.73
C SER A 614 40.86 -2.24 -65.58
N VAL A 615 40.29 -1.17 -65.01
CA VAL A 615 39.43 -0.21 -65.75
C VAL A 615 40.19 1.05 -66.21
N ALA A 616 41.51 1.11 -65.99
CA ALA A 616 42.36 2.24 -66.44
C ALA A 616 43.11 1.99 -67.77
N ALA A 617 42.80 0.91 -68.49
CA ALA A 617 43.41 0.62 -69.79
C ALA A 617 42.42 -0.07 -70.75
N GLU A 618 41.44 0.68 -71.26
CA GLU A 618 40.93 0.60 -72.65
C GLU A 618 40.07 1.83 -72.99
#